data_AF-A0A5J5RGJ8-F1
#
_entry.id   AF-A0A5J5RGJ8-F1
#
_cell.length_a   1.000
_cell.length_b   1.000
_cell.length_c   1.000
_cell.angle_alpha   90.00
_cell.angle_beta   90.00
_cell.angle_gamma   90.00
#
_symmetry.space_group_name_H-M   'P 1'
#
loop_
_entity.id
_entity.type
_entity.pdbx_description
1 polymer ?
#
loop_
_entity_poly.entity_id
_entity_poly.type
_entity_poly.pdbx_seq_one_letter_code
_entity_poly.pdbx_strand_id
1 'polypeptide(L)'
;PTGLEASQAQAFTFLVRDQRLGANVGSTQGPIGLGKYLMRSPTGEVIFGGKTMHFWDLRAPWLEPLRGPNGLDLSRLKKDIQPWQEWRSAEYMMHAPLGSLNSVGGVAIEINAVNYVSLRSLLTTSHFVLGFFLFVAVAGFEKGIDRDFEPVLSMTPLN
;
A
#
# COMPACT_ATOMS: atom_id res chain seq x y z
N PRO A 1 5.90 7.09 5.36
CA PRO A 1 4.68 6.25 5.49
C PRO A 1 4.86 4.90 4.78
N THR A 2 4.07 3.89 5.12
CA THR A 2 3.91 2.71 4.23
C THR A 2 3.09 3.09 2.99
N GLY A 3 3.06 2.25 1.95
CA GLY A 3 2.28 2.53 0.74
C GLY A 3 0.78 2.64 1.03
N LEU A 4 0.26 1.71 1.82
CA LEU A 4 -1.12 1.71 2.31
C LEU A 4 -1.42 2.97 3.16
N GLU A 5 -0.47 3.41 3.99
CA GLU A 5 -0.63 4.60 4.83
C GLU A 5 -0.67 5.89 4.01
N ALA A 6 0.20 6.03 3.01
CA ALA A 6 0.19 7.19 2.12
C ALA A 6 -1.12 7.26 1.31
N SER A 7 -1.64 6.11 0.86
CA SER A 7 -2.89 6.05 0.10
C SER A 7 -4.12 6.42 0.96
N GLN A 8 -4.17 5.96 2.21
CA GLN A 8 -5.24 6.33 3.15
C GLN A 8 -5.11 7.79 3.58
N ALA A 9 -3.88 8.29 3.75
CA ALA A 9 -3.61 9.70 4.03
C ALA A 9 -4.11 10.62 2.91
N GLN A 10 -3.90 10.25 1.63
CA GLN A 10 -4.44 11.00 0.50
C GLN A 10 -5.98 11.11 0.56
N ALA A 11 -6.68 10.00 0.81
CA ALA A 11 -8.14 10.00 0.92
C ALA A 11 -8.62 10.89 2.08
N PHE A 12 -7.94 10.81 3.23
CA PHE A 12 -8.23 11.63 4.39
C PHE A 12 -8.02 13.13 4.11
N THR A 13 -6.91 13.52 3.50
CA THR A 13 -6.61 14.93 3.17
C THR A 13 -7.70 15.54 2.29
N PHE A 14 -8.14 14.84 1.24
CA PHE A 14 -9.22 15.34 0.37
C PHE A 14 -10.59 15.33 1.04
N LEU A 15 -10.88 14.35 1.90
CA LEU A 15 -12.11 14.32 2.70
C LEU A 15 -12.19 15.56 3.60
N VAL A 16 -11.12 15.86 4.36
CA VAL A 16 -11.05 17.03 5.24
C VAL A 16 -11.22 18.33 4.45
N ARG A 17 -10.51 18.46 3.32
CA ARG A 17 -10.61 19.64 2.46
C ARG A 17 -12.04 19.85 1.97
N ASP A 18 -12.65 18.82 1.39
CA ASP A 18 -13.97 18.95 0.78
C ASP A 18 -15.06 19.14 1.83
N GLN A 19 -14.91 18.55 3.02
CA GLN A 19 -15.79 18.82 4.17
C GLN A 19 -15.73 20.29 4.62
N ARG A 20 -14.52 20.88 4.67
CA ARG A 20 -14.34 22.32 5.00
C ARG A 20 -14.94 23.24 3.94
N LEU A 21 -15.01 22.78 2.68
CA LEU A 21 -15.71 23.47 1.60
C LEU A 21 -17.24 23.27 1.63
N GLY A 22 -17.77 22.55 2.63
CA GLY A 22 -19.21 22.33 2.82
C GLY A 22 -19.76 21.07 2.16
N ALA A 23 -18.90 20.17 1.64
CA ALA A 23 -19.37 18.91 1.08
C ALA A 23 -19.84 17.93 2.16
N ASN A 24 -20.98 17.27 1.92
CA ASN A 24 -21.47 16.19 2.77
C ASN A 24 -20.75 14.87 2.45
N VAL A 25 -19.62 14.63 3.12
CA VAL A 25 -18.74 13.47 2.84
C VAL A 25 -19.41 12.11 3.00
N GLY A 26 -20.44 12.00 3.84
CA GLY A 26 -21.19 10.76 4.08
C GLY A 26 -22.27 10.44 3.05
N SER A 27 -22.71 11.40 2.25
CA SER A 27 -23.78 11.22 1.25
C SER A 27 -23.34 11.56 -0.17
N THR A 28 -22.05 11.90 -0.37
CA THR A 28 -21.54 12.23 -1.70
C THR A 28 -21.34 10.96 -2.51
N GLN A 29 -22.14 10.79 -3.55
CA GLN A 29 -21.99 9.70 -4.51
C GLN A 29 -20.87 10.01 -5.51
N GLY A 30 -20.01 9.03 -5.76
CA GLY A 30 -18.99 9.06 -6.79
C GLY A 30 -19.52 8.61 -8.15
N PRO A 31 -18.71 8.74 -9.22
CA PRO A 31 -19.15 8.48 -10.60
C PRO A 31 -19.63 7.05 -10.87
N ILE A 32 -19.15 6.08 -10.09
CA ILE A 32 -19.46 4.65 -10.23
C ILE A 32 -20.61 4.19 -9.32
N GLY A 33 -21.33 5.12 -8.71
CA GLY A 33 -22.44 4.84 -7.82
C GLY A 33 -22.07 4.54 -6.36
N LEU A 34 -20.79 4.23 -6.07
CA LEU A 34 -20.25 4.12 -4.71
C LEU A 34 -20.00 5.50 -4.08
N GLY A 35 -19.86 5.57 -2.76
CA GLY A 35 -19.54 6.83 -2.08
C GLY A 35 -18.14 7.35 -2.44
N LYS A 36 -18.02 8.65 -2.70
CA LYS A 36 -16.77 9.29 -3.13
C LYS A 36 -15.69 9.23 -2.04
N TYR A 37 -16.06 9.52 -0.79
CA TYR A 37 -15.12 9.58 0.33
C TYR A 37 -15.23 8.39 1.28
N LEU A 38 -16.46 7.91 1.53
CA LEU A 38 -16.77 6.83 2.45
C LEU A 38 -17.62 5.77 1.75
N MET A 39 -17.37 4.51 2.07
CA MET A 39 -18.17 3.38 1.62
C MET A 39 -18.05 2.22 2.62
N ARG A 40 -18.60 1.05 2.30
CA ARG A 40 -18.53 -0.14 3.15
C ARG A 40 -17.50 -1.15 2.67
N SER A 41 -16.81 -1.77 3.63
CA SER A 41 -16.00 -2.96 3.38
C SER A 41 -16.89 -4.16 3.02
N PRO A 42 -16.32 -5.29 2.55
CA PRO A 42 -17.06 -6.53 2.34
C PRO A 42 -17.78 -7.05 3.60
N THR A 43 -17.28 -6.69 4.79
CA THR A 43 -17.85 -7.07 6.09
C THR A 43 -18.75 -5.99 6.70
N GLY A 44 -18.94 -4.86 6.02
CA GLY A 44 -19.86 -3.80 6.41
C GLY A 44 -19.28 -2.65 7.23
N GLU A 45 -17.97 -2.65 7.51
CA GLU A 45 -17.27 -1.54 8.18
C GLU A 45 -17.21 -0.30 7.30
N VAL A 46 -17.26 0.89 7.89
CA VAL A 46 -17.09 2.16 7.17
C VAL A 46 -15.61 2.39 6.88
N ILE A 47 -15.27 2.52 5.59
CA ILE A 47 -13.90 2.65 5.07
C ILE A 47 -13.81 3.82 4.08
N PHE A 48 -12.59 4.25 3.74
CA PHE A 48 -12.42 5.25 2.68
C PHE A 48 -12.78 4.69 1.29
N GLY A 49 -13.32 5.58 0.46
CA GLY A 49 -13.71 5.34 -0.92
C GLY A 49 -12.56 5.35 -1.92
N GLY A 50 -12.86 4.99 -3.18
CA GLY A 50 -11.89 5.00 -4.28
C GLY A 50 -10.88 3.85 -4.22
N LYS A 51 -9.73 3.99 -4.90
CA LYS A 51 -8.74 2.91 -5.04
C LYS A 51 -8.11 2.47 -3.71
N THR A 52 -8.13 3.33 -2.69
CA THR A 52 -7.64 3.00 -1.34
C THR A 52 -8.52 1.99 -0.61
N MET A 53 -9.63 1.54 -1.22
CA MET A 53 -10.49 0.50 -0.68
C MET A 53 -9.78 -0.79 -0.30
N HIS A 54 -8.69 -1.14 -1.00
CA HIS A 54 -7.90 -2.34 -0.71
C HIS A 54 -7.02 -2.18 0.55
N PHE A 55 -6.90 -0.97 1.08
CA PHE A 55 -6.02 -0.63 2.21
C PHE A 55 -6.79 -0.31 3.51
N TRP A 56 -8.07 -0.69 3.57
CA TRP A 56 -8.94 -0.43 4.72
C TRP A 56 -8.48 -1.05 6.05
N ASP A 57 -7.65 -2.09 5.97
CA ASP A 57 -7.02 -2.76 7.11
C ASP A 57 -5.95 -1.91 7.82
N LEU A 58 -5.53 -0.78 7.25
CA LEU A 58 -4.54 0.11 7.86
C LEU A 58 -4.97 0.52 9.27
N ARG A 59 -4.11 0.27 10.25
CA ARG A 59 -4.21 0.88 11.58
C ARG A 59 -3.06 1.85 11.77
N ALA A 60 -3.38 3.11 12.07
CA ALA A 60 -2.39 4.16 12.24
C ALA A 60 -2.77 5.08 13.40
N PRO A 61 -1.81 5.51 14.24
CA PRO A 61 -2.11 6.31 15.42
C PRO A 61 -2.78 7.66 15.10
N TRP A 62 -2.56 8.19 13.90
CA TRP A 62 -3.21 9.42 13.44
C TRP A 62 -4.64 9.20 12.93
N LEU A 63 -5.04 7.97 12.63
CA LEU A 63 -6.38 7.63 12.10
C LEU A 63 -7.26 6.91 13.14
N GLU A 64 -6.68 6.11 14.04
CA GLU A 64 -7.42 5.35 15.06
C GLU A 64 -8.40 6.19 15.91
N PRO A 65 -8.10 7.44 16.32
CA PRO A 65 -9.06 8.25 17.07
C PRO A 65 -10.40 8.47 16.35
N LEU A 66 -10.40 8.40 15.02
CA LEU A 66 -11.58 8.61 14.17
C LEU A 66 -12.34 7.29 13.87
N ARG A 67 -11.82 6.15 14.35
CA ARG A 67 -12.49 4.85 14.24
C ARG A 67 -13.38 4.60 15.46
N GLY A 68 -14.55 4.03 15.22
CA GLY A 68 -15.48 3.49 16.19
C GLY A 68 -15.69 1.98 15.99
N PRO A 69 -16.70 1.38 16.64
CA PRO A 69 -16.96 -0.06 16.57
C PRO A 69 -17.22 -0.59 15.15
N ASN A 70 -17.78 0.25 14.27
CA ASN A 70 -18.18 -0.12 12.90
C ASN A 70 -17.25 0.50 11.82
N GLY A 71 -15.99 0.78 12.15
CA GLY A 71 -15.05 1.45 11.24
C GLY A 71 -15.02 2.96 11.46
N LEU A 72 -14.82 3.76 10.40
CA LEU A 72 -14.74 5.22 10.49
C LEU A 72 -16.07 5.84 10.98
N ASP A 73 -16.00 6.63 12.05
CA ASP A 73 -17.17 7.26 12.64
C ASP A 73 -17.46 8.63 12.00
N LEU A 74 -18.63 8.75 11.36
CA LEU A 74 -19.05 9.98 10.69
C LEU A 74 -19.19 11.16 11.65
N SER A 75 -19.56 10.92 12.91
CA SER A 75 -19.70 12.00 13.90
C SER A 75 -18.33 12.60 14.26
N ARG A 76 -17.33 11.74 14.44
CA ARG A 76 -15.94 12.13 14.72
C ARG A 76 -15.28 12.78 13.52
N LEU A 77 -15.50 12.24 12.31
CA LEU A 77 -15.01 12.88 11.07
C LEU A 77 -15.56 14.31 10.90
N LYS A 78 -16.80 14.56 11.36
CA LYS A 78 -17.40 15.89 11.27
C LYS A 78 -16.85 16.89 12.29
N LYS A 79 -16.47 16.43 13.49
CA LYS A 79 -16.27 17.32 14.65
C LYS A 79 -14.89 17.23 15.31
N ASP A 80 -14.23 16.08 15.21
CA ASP A 80 -13.12 15.73 16.10
C ASP A 80 -11.76 15.67 15.38
N ILE A 81 -11.71 16.01 14.09
CA ILE A 81 -10.47 16.04 13.32
C ILE A 81 -9.55 17.14 13.88
N GLN A 82 -8.35 16.74 14.27
CA GLN A 82 -7.35 17.63 14.85
C GLN A 82 -6.38 18.15 13.77
N PRO A 83 -5.90 19.40 13.88
CA PRO A 83 -4.95 19.95 12.92
C PRO A 83 -3.70 19.09 12.72
N TRP A 84 -3.16 18.48 13.79
CA TRP A 84 -1.97 17.63 13.69
C TRP A 84 -2.22 16.35 12.86
N GLN A 85 -3.44 15.82 12.84
CA GLN A 85 -3.81 14.68 11.98
C GLN A 85 -3.82 15.11 10.52
N GLU A 86 -4.31 16.33 10.24
CA GLU A 86 -4.29 16.91 8.90
C GLU A 86 -2.86 17.09 8.40
N TRP A 87 -1.99 17.71 9.22
CA TRP A 87 -0.56 17.86 8.90
C TRP A 87 0.11 16.52 8.63
N ARG A 88 -0.11 15.53 9.51
CA ARG A 88 0.43 14.17 9.36
C ARG A 88 -0.05 13.51 8.07
N SER A 89 -1.33 13.64 7.74
CA SER A 89 -1.87 13.08 6.50
C SER A 89 -1.32 13.76 5.26
N ALA A 90 -1.16 15.08 5.27
CA ALA A 90 -0.59 15.83 4.16
C ALA A 90 0.89 15.45 3.95
N GLU A 91 1.66 15.35 5.03
CA GLU A 91 3.05 14.88 4.98
C GLU A 91 3.14 13.48 4.36
N TYR A 92 2.30 12.55 4.81
CA TYR A 92 2.31 11.17 4.34
C TYR A 92 1.79 11.00 2.92
N MET A 93 0.81 11.79 2.50
CA MET A 93 0.37 11.86 1.12
C MET A 93 1.52 12.32 0.21
N MET A 94 2.23 13.39 0.60
CA MET A 94 3.30 13.97 -0.22
C MET A 94 4.59 13.13 -0.22
N HIS A 95 4.79 12.28 0.78
CA HIS A 95 5.97 11.41 0.92
C HIS A 95 5.59 9.93 0.72
N ALA A 96 4.69 9.67 -0.22
CA ALA A 96 4.37 8.31 -0.64
C ALA A 96 5.66 7.57 -1.08
N PRO A 97 5.81 6.26 -0.81
CA PRO A 97 7.03 5.51 -1.12
C PRO A 97 7.14 5.15 -2.61
N LEU A 98 7.06 6.15 -3.47
CA LEU A 98 7.17 6.07 -4.93
C LEU A 98 8.34 6.94 -5.39
N GLY A 99 9.15 6.41 -6.29
CA GLY A 99 10.28 7.13 -6.89
C GLY A 99 11.03 6.27 -7.90
N SER A 100 11.88 6.91 -8.69
CA SER A 100 12.72 6.27 -9.71
C SER A 100 14.06 5.79 -9.14
N LEU A 101 14.82 5.02 -9.93
CA LEU A 101 16.14 4.52 -9.55
C LEU A 101 17.19 5.64 -9.37
N ASN A 102 17.07 6.74 -10.12
CA ASN A 102 17.94 7.92 -9.98
C ASN A 102 17.42 8.93 -8.94
N SER A 103 16.57 8.47 -8.02
CA SER A 103 16.03 9.20 -6.88
C SER A 103 15.08 10.36 -7.19
N VAL A 104 14.38 10.33 -8.32
CA VAL A 104 13.29 11.27 -8.59
C VAL A 104 12.03 10.78 -7.89
N GLY A 105 11.53 11.57 -6.94
CA GLY A 105 10.37 11.22 -6.12
C GLY A 105 9.04 11.44 -6.84
N GLY A 106 8.07 10.58 -6.55
CA GLY A 106 6.71 10.65 -7.08
C GLY A 106 6.38 9.56 -8.09
N VAL A 107 5.40 9.80 -8.95
CA VAL A 107 4.94 8.82 -9.95
C VAL A 107 5.92 8.74 -11.13
N ALA A 108 5.86 7.66 -11.91
CA ALA A 108 6.81 7.41 -13.01
C ALA A 108 6.83 8.49 -14.12
N ILE A 109 5.78 9.32 -14.20
CA ILE A 109 5.67 10.43 -15.16
C ILE A 109 6.02 11.78 -14.55
N GLU A 110 6.54 11.82 -13.32
CA GLU A 110 6.98 13.07 -12.69
C GLU A 110 8.21 13.65 -13.37
N ILE A 111 8.27 14.97 -13.36
CA ILE A 111 9.45 15.71 -13.81
C ILE A 111 10.56 15.65 -12.75
N ASN A 112 11.81 15.89 -13.15
CA ASN A 112 12.95 15.94 -12.23
C ASN A 112 12.87 17.19 -11.32
N ALA A 113 12.17 17.07 -10.20
CA ALA A 113 11.97 18.16 -9.24
C ALA A 113 12.36 17.78 -7.81
N VAL A 114 11.93 16.62 -7.33
CA VAL A 114 12.12 16.21 -5.93
C VAL A 114 13.09 15.05 -5.86
N ASN A 115 14.18 15.20 -5.11
CA ASN A 115 15.14 14.12 -4.85
C ASN A 115 14.68 13.32 -3.62
N TYR A 116 13.92 12.24 -3.83
CA TYR A 116 13.34 11.43 -2.77
C TYR A 116 13.08 9.99 -3.19
N VAL A 117 13.53 9.04 -2.38
CA VAL A 117 13.09 7.63 -2.39
C VAL A 117 12.91 7.20 -0.95
N SER A 118 11.80 6.52 -0.65
CA SER A 118 11.57 6.04 0.70
C SER A 118 12.59 4.96 1.10
N LEU A 119 13.13 5.07 2.31
CA LEU A 119 13.97 4.03 2.90
C LEU A 119 13.27 2.66 2.94
N ARG A 120 11.93 2.65 3.08
CA ARG A 120 11.14 1.42 3.03
C ARG A 120 11.26 0.71 1.68
N SER A 121 11.27 1.46 0.58
CA SER A 121 11.44 0.91 -0.76
C SER A 121 12.84 0.31 -0.91
N LEU A 122 13.89 1.04 -0.51
CA LEU A 122 15.28 0.56 -0.58
C LEU A 122 15.52 -0.70 0.26
N LEU A 123 15.02 -0.74 1.49
CA LEU A 123 15.16 -1.90 2.36
C LEU A 123 14.38 -3.11 1.80
N THR A 124 13.15 -2.91 1.33
CA THR A 124 12.33 -4.01 0.81
C THR A 124 12.94 -4.61 -0.46
N THR A 125 13.39 -3.77 -1.40
CA THR A 125 13.96 -4.25 -2.66
C THR A 125 15.30 -4.97 -2.45
N SER A 126 16.19 -4.41 -1.62
CA SER A 126 17.48 -5.05 -1.30
C SER A 126 17.30 -6.41 -0.62
N HIS A 127 16.45 -6.50 0.40
CA HIS A 127 16.25 -7.75 1.14
C HIS A 127 15.49 -8.80 0.33
N PHE A 128 14.58 -8.41 -0.57
CA PHE A 128 13.93 -9.35 -1.48
C PHE A 128 14.94 -9.99 -2.43
N VAL A 129 15.85 -9.18 -3.01
CA VAL A 129 16.91 -9.69 -3.90
C VAL A 129 17.87 -10.60 -3.14
N LEU A 130 18.32 -10.21 -1.94
CA LEU A 130 19.18 -11.03 -1.10
C LEU A 130 18.50 -12.35 -0.70
N GLY A 131 17.24 -12.31 -0.28
CA GLY A 131 16.46 -13.50 0.08
C GLY A 131 16.27 -14.46 -1.09
N PHE A 132 16.03 -13.94 -2.30
CA PHE A 132 15.95 -14.75 -3.51
C PHE A 132 17.26 -15.51 -3.77
N PHE A 133 18.41 -14.84 -3.70
CA PHE A 133 19.70 -15.49 -3.92
C PHE A 133 20.09 -16.48 -2.81
N LEU A 134 19.68 -16.24 -1.57
CA LEU A 134 19.89 -17.20 -0.47
C LEU A 134 19.05 -18.47 -0.61
N PHE A 135 17.88 -18.38 -1.26
CA PHE A 135 16.99 -19.53 -1.47
C PHE A 135 17.51 -20.48 -2.57
N VAL A 136 18.21 -19.97 -3.58
CA VAL A 136 18.72 -20.80 -4.68
C VAL A 136 19.83 -21.73 -4.19
N ALA A 137 19.51 -23.03 -4.03
CA ALA A 137 20.45 -24.10 -3.66
C ALA A 137 20.82 -25.00 -4.85
N VAL A 138 22.01 -25.61 -4.79
CA VAL A 138 22.57 -26.48 -5.85
C VAL A 138 22.47 -27.95 -5.44
N ALA A 139 22.01 -28.82 -6.35
CA ALA A 139 22.05 -30.28 -6.19
C ALA A 139 23.35 -30.86 -6.78
N GLY A 140 23.96 -31.80 -6.05
CA GLY A 140 25.33 -32.31 -6.22
C GLY A 140 25.56 -33.30 -7.37
N PHE A 141 25.32 -32.86 -8.61
CA PHE A 141 25.85 -33.47 -9.84
C PHE A 141 26.50 -32.39 -10.70
N GLU A 142 27.12 -31.40 -10.05
CA GLU A 142 27.58 -30.15 -10.67
C GLU A 142 28.68 -30.33 -11.72
N LYS A 143 29.35 -31.49 -11.71
CA LYS A 143 30.43 -31.86 -12.65
C LYS A 143 29.95 -32.75 -13.80
N GLY A 144 28.65 -32.99 -13.91
CA GLY A 144 28.04 -33.86 -14.92
C GLY A 144 27.55 -35.19 -14.33
N ILE A 145 26.96 -36.01 -15.20
CA ILE A 145 26.41 -37.32 -14.85
C ILE A 145 27.55 -38.33 -14.72
N ASP A 146 27.53 -39.14 -13.67
CA ASP A 146 28.42 -40.28 -13.53
C ASP A 146 28.08 -41.34 -14.59
N ARG A 147 29.07 -41.71 -15.40
CA ARG A 147 28.89 -42.72 -16.46
C ARG A 147 28.64 -44.11 -15.91
N ASP A 148 29.07 -44.38 -14.67
CA ASP A 148 28.85 -45.66 -14.02
C ASP A 148 27.50 -45.73 -13.29
N PHE A 149 26.91 -44.57 -12.96
CA PHE A 149 25.66 -44.43 -12.22
C PHE A 149 24.71 -43.41 -12.86
N GLU A 150 24.24 -43.71 -14.08
CA GLU A 150 23.24 -42.89 -14.77
C GLU A 150 21.83 -43.16 -14.20
N PRO A 151 21.17 -42.19 -13.51
CA PRO A 151 19.92 -42.44 -12.80
C PRO A 151 18.76 -42.88 -13.73
N VAL A 152 18.74 -42.34 -14.95
CA VAL A 152 17.69 -42.63 -15.95
C VAL A 152 17.71 -44.11 -16.36
N LEU A 153 18.87 -44.76 -16.41
CA LEU A 153 18.98 -46.19 -16.77
C LEU A 153 18.38 -47.13 -15.71
N SER A 154 18.19 -46.65 -14.48
CA SER A 154 17.59 -47.41 -13.38
C SER A 154 16.07 -47.20 -13.23
N MET A 155 15.47 -46.31 -14.01
CA MET A 155 14.04 -46.03 -13.98
C MET A 155 13.27 -46.94 -14.95
N THR A 156 12.03 -47.28 -14.60
CA THR A 156 11.13 -47.97 -15.52
C THR A 156 10.78 -47.09 -16.72
N PRO A 157 10.66 -47.66 -17.94
CA PRO A 157 10.21 -46.91 -19.11
C PRO A 157 8.81 -46.35 -18.88
N LEU A 158 8.54 -45.17 -19.46
CA LEU A 158 7.27 -44.45 -19.30
C LEU A 158 6.11 -45.03 -20.12
N ASN A 159 6.39 -46.00 -21.01
CA ASN A 159 5.42 -46.64 -21.91
C ASN A 159 5.15 -48.08 -21.49
#